data_AF-A0A804NPM0-F1
#
_entry.id   AF-A0A804NPM0-F1
#
_cell.length_a   1.000
_cell.length_b   1.000
_cell.length_c   1.000
_cell.angle_alpha   90.00
_cell.angle_beta   90.00
_cell.angle_gamma   90.00
#
_symmetry.space_group_name_H-M   'P 1'
#
loop_
_entity.id
_entity.type
_entity.pdbx_description
1 polymer ?
#
loop_
_entity_poly.entity_id
_entity_poly.type
_entity_poly.pdbx_seq_one_letter_code
_entity_poly.pdbx_strand_id
1 'polypeptide(L)'
;MSQCCLDKNVRSAGPAYFANVAIKINAKFGGRNLEFANPKESLSGVTIEPTIIFGADVTHPPALDDTAPSIASVVASQDWPKVANYNGIVRAQGHRKELINGLEDIVKELLLAFKERSKRRPKQLIFQLHPYIHAIVFMFQ
;
A
#
# COMPACT_ATOMS: atom_id res chain seq x y z
N MET A 1 -5.12 -16.55 -3.51
CA MET A 1 -4.23 -15.58 -4.19
C MET A 1 -4.29 -15.81 -5.68
N SER A 2 -4.40 -14.76 -6.49
CA SER A 2 -4.45 -14.85 -7.95
C SER A 2 -3.51 -13.83 -8.62
N GLN A 3 -3.03 -14.15 -9.82
CA GLN A 3 -2.29 -13.25 -10.69
C GLN A 3 -2.84 -13.37 -12.11
N CYS A 4 -3.48 -12.30 -12.60
CA CYS A 4 -4.04 -12.26 -13.94
C CYS A 4 -2.97 -11.81 -14.95
N CYS A 5 -2.94 -12.45 -16.11
CA CYS A 5 -2.08 -12.10 -17.22
C CYS A 5 -2.92 -12.04 -18.51
N LEU A 6 -2.73 -10.99 -19.31
CA LEU A 6 -3.38 -10.93 -20.62
C LEU A 6 -2.74 -11.97 -21.56
N ASP A 7 -3.55 -12.81 -22.19
CA ASP A 7 -3.10 -13.88 -23.08
C ASP A 7 -2.10 -13.38 -24.15
N LYS A 8 -2.41 -12.26 -24.81
CA LYS A 8 -1.51 -11.64 -25.79
C LYS A 8 -0.12 -11.31 -25.23
N ASN A 9 -0.06 -10.85 -23.97
CA ASN A 9 1.22 -10.49 -23.34
C ASN A 9 2.02 -11.73 -22.98
N VAL A 10 1.36 -12.83 -22.62
CA VAL A 10 2.03 -14.11 -22.31
C VAL A 10 2.57 -14.75 -23.58
N ARG A 11 1.81 -14.75 -24.68
CA ARG A 11 2.20 -15.38 -25.94
C ARG A 11 3.42 -14.74 -26.61
N SER A 12 3.58 -13.43 -26.49
CA SER A 12 4.70 -12.68 -27.06
C SER A 12 5.71 -12.20 -26.00
N ALA A 13 5.67 -12.74 -24.79
CA ALA A 13 6.50 -12.27 -23.69
C ALA A 13 7.98 -12.65 -23.86
N GLY A 14 8.85 -11.71 -23.53
CA GLY A 14 10.26 -11.98 -23.22
C GLY A 14 10.50 -12.12 -21.71
N PRO A 15 11.74 -12.45 -21.29
CA PRO A 15 12.12 -12.63 -19.88
C PRO A 15 11.74 -11.46 -18.96
N ALA A 16 11.82 -10.21 -19.45
CA ALA A 16 11.48 -9.03 -18.67
C ALA A 16 9.99 -9.00 -18.23
N TYR A 17 9.08 -9.51 -19.07
CA TYR A 17 7.66 -9.60 -18.70
C TYR A 17 7.47 -10.56 -17.52
N PHE A 18 8.06 -11.75 -17.62
CA PHE A 18 7.95 -12.76 -16.56
C PHE A 18 8.63 -12.32 -15.26
N ALA A 19 9.74 -11.58 -15.35
CA ALA A 19 10.37 -10.97 -14.17
C ALA A 19 9.42 -9.99 -13.47
N ASN A 20 8.76 -9.11 -14.21
CA ASN A 20 7.79 -8.17 -13.65
C ASN A 20 6.56 -8.87 -13.06
N VAL A 21 6.08 -9.95 -13.69
CA VAL A 21 5.00 -10.78 -13.13
C VAL A 21 5.47 -11.47 -11.83
N ALA A 22 6.69 -12.01 -11.80
CA ALA A 22 7.25 -12.66 -10.62
C ALA A 22 7.40 -11.69 -9.44
N ILE A 23 7.78 -10.43 -9.69
CA ILE A 23 7.82 -9.36 -8.69
C ILE A 23 6.44 -9.19 -8.04
N LYS A 24 5.36 -9.14 -8.83
CA LYS A 24 3.98 -9.03 -8.30
C LYS A 24 3.57 -10.26 -7.50
N ILE A 25 3.87 -11.47 -7.99
CA ILE A 25 3.55 -12.72 -7.29
C ILE A 25 4.28 -12.78 -5.94
N ASN A 26 5.58 -12.46 -5.92
CA ASN A 26 6.39 -12.46 -4.70
C ASN A 26 5.82 -11.49 -3.65
N ALA A 27 5.42 -10.29 -4.06
CA ALA A 27 4.78 -9.32 -3.17
C ALA A 27 3.45 -9.84 -2.59
N LYS A 28 2.62 -10.52 -3.41
CA LYS A 28 1.35 -11.12 -2.94
C LYS A 28 1.55 -12.23 -1.89
N PHE A 29 2.67 -12.96 -1.95
CA PHE A 29 3.07 -13.93 -0.93
C PHE A 29 3.76 -13.30 0.29
N GLY A 30 3.84 -11.96 0.38
CA GLY A 30 4.52 -11.27 1.48
C GLY A 30 6.04 -11.32 1.38
N GLY A 31 6.57 -11.68 0.21
CA GLY A 31 7.98 -11.60 -0.12
C GLY A 31 8.44 -10.16 -0.35
N ARG A 32 9.75 -9.96 -0.37
CA ARG A 32 10.40 -8.65 -0.58
C ARG A 32 11.25 -8.72 -1.84
N ASN A 33 11.01 -7.81 -2.78
CA ASN A 33 11.74 -7.76 -4.05
C ASN A 33 12.99 -6.88 -3.99
N LEU A 34 12.92 -5.79 -3.23
CA LEU A 34 13.99 -4.82 -3.09
C LEU A 34 14.02 -4.29 -1.65
N GLU A 35 15.23 -4.10 -1.14
CA GLU A 35 15.49 -3.46 0.15
C GLU A 35 16.61 -2.44 -0.03
N PHE A 36 16.60 -1.39 0.80
CA PHE A 36 17.70 -0.43 0.82
C PHE A 36 18.99 -1.14 1.27
N ALA A 37 20.06 -1.02 0.48
CA ALA A 37 21.36 -1.59 0.82
C ALA A 37 21.93 -0.95 2.10
N ASN A 38 21.70 0.35 2.29
CA ASN A 38 22.04 1.08 3.51
C ASN A 38 20.83 1.86 4.05
N PRO A 39 19.91 1.20 4.79
CA PRO A 39 18.70 1.83 5.30
C PRO A 39 18.96 3.05 6.19
N LYS A 40 20.08 3.05 6.94
CA LYS A 40 20.44 4.17 7.82
C LYS A 40 20.75 5.46 7.06
N GLU A 41 21.25 5.34 5.83
CA GLU A 41 21.58 6.46 4.97
C GLU A 41 20.38 6.87 4.11
N SER A 42 19.73 5.90 3.46
CA SER A 42 18.60 6.17 2.56
C SER A 42 17.31 6.56 3.29
N LEU A 43 17.14 6.11 4.53
CA LEU A 43 15.94 6.29 5.35
C LEU A 43 16.34 6.69 6.78
N SER A 44 17.22 7.68 6.90
CA SER A 44 17.81 8.09 8.18
C SER A 44 16.77 8.43 9.25
N GLY A 45 15.66 9.10 8.90
CA GLY A 45 14.57 9.40 9.83
C GLY A 45 13.70 8.19 10.21
N VAL A 46 13.63 7.15 9.37
CA VAL A 46 12.73 6.00 9.57
C VAL A 46 13.42 4.87 10.33
N THR A 47 14.75 4.77 10.27
CA THR A 47 15.51 3.64 10.83
C THR A 47 16.01 3.86 12.26
N ILE A 48 15.83 5.06 12.82
CA ILE A 48 16.26 5.39 14.20
C ILE A 48 15.36 4.73 15.22
N GLU A 49 14.04 4.80 15.03
CA GLU A 49 13.05 4.20 15.90
C GLU A 49 11.98 3.47 15.09
N PRO A 50 11.21 2.55 15.71
CA PRO A 50 10.14 1.86 15.01
C PRO A 50 9.15 2.84 14.39
N THR A 51 9.20 2.97 13.06
CA THR A 51 8.42 3.93 12.29
C THR A 51 7.46 3.20 11.37
N ILE A 52 6.20 3.62 11.40
CA ILE A 52 5.17 3.16 10.47
C ILE A 52 4.87 4.29 9.48
N ILE A 53 4.76 3.93 8.20
CA ILE A 53 4.48 4.89 7.11
C ILE A 53 3.11 4.57 6.54
N PHE A 54 2.23 5.55 6.58
CA PHE A 54 0.88 5.52 6.02
C PHE A 54 0.84 6.21 4.66
N GLY A 55 0.08 5.64 3.74
CA GLY A 55 -0.37 6.28 2.52
C GLY A 55 -1.89 6.23 2.46
N ALA A 56 -2.53 7.31 2.06
CA ALA A 56 -3.98 7.34 1.91
C ALA A 56 -4.40 8.08 0.64
N ASP A 57 -5.46 7.57 0.02
CA ASP A 57 -6.05 8.11 -1.20
C ASP A 57 -7.57 7.91 -1.19
N VAL A 58 -8.29 8.81 -1.86
CA VAL A 58 -9.72 8.69 -2.10
C VAL A 58 -9.99 8.78 -3.60
N THR A 59 -10.54 7.72 -4.16
CA THR A 59 -10.95 7.69 -5.55
C THR A 59 -12.43 8.03 -5.67
N HIS A 60 -12.75 9.03 -6.48
CA HIS A 60 -14.12 9.43 -6.80
C HIS A 60 -14.66 8.70 -8.03
N PRO A 61 -15.99 8.52 -8.13
CA PRO A 61 -16.59 8.02 -9.35
C PRO A 61 -16.44 9.03 -10.52
N PRO A 62 -16.66 8.57 -11.78
CA PRO A 62 -16.62 9.42 -12.95
C PRO A 62 -17.51 10.67 -12.83
N ALA A 63 -17.18 11.73 -13.57
CA ALA A 63 -17.88 13.02 -13.49
C ALA A 63 -19.40 12.94 -13.69
N LEU A 64 -19.87 11.99 -14.49
CA LEU A 64 -21.27 11.78 -14.84
C LEU A 64 -22.03 10.86 -13.89
N ASP A 65 -21.34 10.30 -12.90
CA ASP A 65 -21.96 9.45 -11.87
C ASP A 65 -22.13 10.30 -10.61
N ASP A 66 -23.38 10.44 -10.18
CA ASP A 66 -23.84 11.20 -9.01
C ASP A 66 -24.28 10.30 -7.83
N THR A 67 -24.22 8.97 -8.01
CA THR A 67 -24.73 8.00 -7.05
C THR A 67 -23.64 7.15 -6.42
N ALA A 68 -22.59 6.81 -7.18
CA ALA A 68 -21.58 5.89 -6.71
C ALA A 68 -20.80 6.48 -5.52
N PRO A 69 -20.42 5.65 -4.53
CA PRO A 69 -19.64 6.10 -3.40
C PRO A 69 -18.21 6.47 -3.82
N SER A 70 -17.58 7.39 -3.09
CA SER A 70 -16.12 7.48 -3.12
C SER A 70 -15.52 6.25 -2.43
N ILE A 71 -14.35 5.82 -2.86
CA ILE A 71 -13.60 4.72 -2.24
C ILE A 71 -12.37 5.30 -1.55
N ALA A 72 -12.34 5.22 -0.22
CA ALA A 72 -11.16 5.52 0.57
C ALA A 72 -10.26 4.29 0.70
N SER A 73 -8.96 4.50 0.52
CA SER A 73 -7.93 3.48 0.69
C SER A 73 -6.83 4.01 1.59
N VAL A 74 -6.45 3.23 2.60
CA VAL A 74 -5.33 3.55 3.48
C VAL A 74 -4.43 2.34 3.56
N VAL A 75 -3.15 2.53 3.30
CA VAL A 75 -2.12 1.52 3.46
C VAL A 75 -1.16 1.94 4.55
N ALA A 76 -0.53 0.96 5.21
CA ALA A 76 0.56 1.22 6.12
C ALA A 76 1.64 0.15 6.04
N SER A 77 2.90 0.56 6.18
CA SER A 77 4.02 -0.38 6.30
C SER A 77 3.82 -1.31 7.50
N GLN A 78 4.29 -2.55 7.39
CA GLN A 78 4.05 -3.60 8.39
C GLN A 78 5.35 -4.22 8.92
N ASP A 79 6.47 -3.92 8.28
CA ASP A 79 7.79 -4.36 8.68
C ASP A 79 8.73 -3.18 8.90
N TRP A 80 9.48 -3.24 9.98
CA TRP A 80 10.50 -2.27 10.34
C TRP A 80 11.76 -3.03 10.75
N PRO A 81 12.98 -2.59 10.34
CA PRO A 81 13.31 -1.31 9.70
C PRO A 81 13.20 -1.30 8.16
N LYS A 82 12.66 -2.36 7.56
CA LYS A 82 12.79 -2.59 6.11
C LYS A 82 11.73 -1.89 5.26
N VAL A 83 10.53 -1.69 5.81
CA VAL A 83 9.46 -0.89 5.22
C VAL A 83 9.13 -1.32 3.79
N ALA A 84 9.03 -2.63 3.58
CA ALA A 84 8.85 -3.25 2.26
C ALA A 84 7.48 -3.90 2.10
N ASN A 85 6.84 -4.30 3.21
CA ASN A 85 5.52 -4.89 3.21
C ASN A 85 4.49 -3.88 3.70
N TYR A 86 3.37 -3.78 3.00
CA TYR A 86 2.25 -2.92 3.37
C TYR A 86 0.98 -3.75 3.49
N ASN A 87 0.13 -3.39 4.46
CA ASN A 87 -1.26 -3.83 4.52
C ASN A 87 -2.16 -2.65 4.17
N GLY A 88 -3.30 -2.93 3.55
CA GLY A 88 -4.27 -1.92 3.14
C GLY A 88 -5.67 -2.21 3.66
N ILE A 89 -6.40 -1.14 3.96
CA ILE A 89 -7.83 -1.16 4.27
C ILE A 89 -8.53 -0.25 3.29
N VAL A 90 -9.65 -0.74 2.76
CA VAL A 90 -10.49 -0.02 1.80
C VAL A 90 -11.90 0.11 2.36
N ARG A 91 -12.50 1.29 2.22
CA ARG A 91 -13.87 1.59 2.65
C ARG A 91 -14.60 2.40 1.58
N ALA A 92 -15.83 2.02 1.30
CA ALA A 92 -16.76 2.90 0.59
C ALA A 92 -17.25 4.00 1.54
N GLN A 93 -17.41 5.21 1.03
CA GLN A 93 -17.94 6.35 1.78
C GLN A 93 -18.91 7.16 0.93
N GLY A 94 -19.42 8.27 1.47
CA GLY A 94 -20.41 9.09 0.75
C GLY A 94 -19.91 9.56 -0.62
N HIS A 95 -20.86 9.91 -1.49
CA HIS A 95 -20.57 10.41 -2.83
C HIS A 95 -19.63 11.63 -2.80
N ARG A 96 -18.55 11.58 -3.58
CA ARG A 96 -17.54 12.65 -3.70
C ARG A 96 -17.07 13.22 -2.36
N LYS A 97 -17.02 12.39 -1.32
CA LYS A 97 -16.40 12.78 -0.04
C LYS A 97 -14.90 12.56 -0.14
N GLU A 98 -14.12 13.60 0.15
CA GLU A 98 -12.65 13.57 0.19
C GLU A 98 -12.12 13.19 1.58
N LEU A 99 -12.82 13.60 2.64
CA LEU A 99 -12.44 13.22 4.01
C LEU A 99 -12.72 11.74 4.22
N ILE A 100 -11.71 10.99 4.68
CA ILE A 100 -11.83 9.55 4.95
C ILE A 100 -12.69 9.34 6.19
N ASN A 101 -13.88 8.79 6.00
CA ASN A 101 -14.76 8.43 7.11
C ASN A 101 -14.19 7.23 7.88
N GLY A 102 -14.14 7.32 9.21
CA GLY A 102 -13.63 6.23 10.05
C GLY A 102 -12.11 6.03 9.96
N LEU A 103 -11.36 7.08 9.58
CA LEU A 103 -9.90 7.01 9.50
C LEU A 103 -9.27 6.54 10.82
N GLU A 104 -9.81 6.93 11.97
CA GLU A 104 -9.32 6.51 13.28
C GLU A 104 -9.33 4.98 13.46
N ASP A 105 -10.42 4.32 13.06
CA ASP A 105 -10.54 2.87 13.17
C ASP A 105 -9.60 2.15 12.20
N ILE A 106 -9.48 2.69 10.97
CA ILE A 106 -8.53 2.19 9.96
C ILE A 106 -7.10 2.28 10.49
N VAL A 107 -6.72 3.43 11.05
CA VAL A 107 -5.37 3.63 11.62
C VAL A 107 -5.15 2.70 12.81
N LYS A 108 -6.12 2.55 13.71
CA LYS A 108 -6.04 1.60 14.83
C LYS A 108 -5.79 0.17 14.36
N GLU A 109 -6.53 -0.30 13.36
CA GLU A 109 -6.39 -1.64 12.81
C GLU A 109 -4.99 -1.85 12.19
N LEU A 110 -4.51 -0.88 11.41
CA LEU A 110 -3.17 -0.92 10.81
C LEU A 110 -2.04 -0.85 11.83
N LEU A 111 -2.21 -0.09 12.93
CA LEU A 111 -1.26 -0.05 14.05
C LEU A 111 -1.18 -1.38 14.81
N LEU A 112 -2.33 -2.05 15.00
CA LEU A 112 -2.38 -3.38 15.61
C LEU A 112 -1.67 -4.42 14.73
N ALA A 113 -1.93 -4.39 13.42
CA ALA A 113 -1.25 -5.26 12.45
C ALA A 113 0.27 -5.03 12.44
N PHE A 114 0.72 -3.77 12.47
CA PHE A 114 2.15 -3.44 12.55
C PHE A 114 2.77 -3.99 13.82
N LYS A 115 2.09 -3.86 14.97
CA LYS A 115 2.59 -4.39 16.25
C LYS A 115 2.70 -5.91 16.22
N GLU A 116 1.71 -6.58 15.64
CA GLU A 116 1.72 -8.04 15.50
C GLU A 116 2.86 -8.52 14.62
N ARG A 117 3.13 -7.84 13.49
CA ARG A 117 4.11 -8.28 12.50
C ARG A 117 5.55 -7.87 12.84
N SER A 118 5.76 -6.62 13.28
CA SER A 118 7.10 -6.11 13.64
C SER A 118 7.53 -6.48 15.06
N LYS A 119 6.59 -6.94 15.92
CA LYS A 119 6.77 -7.13 17.37
C LYS A 119 7.23 -5.87 18.11
N ARG A 120 7.04 -4.69 17.51
CA ARG A 120 7.38 -3.37 18.08
C ARG A 120 6.12 -2.50 18.09
N ARG A 121 6.06 -1.57 19.03
CA ARG A 121 5.09 -0.46 18.93
C ARG A 121 5.73 0.66 18.11
N PRO A 122 4.99 1.25 17.15
CA PRO A 122 5.51 2.41 16.42
C PRO A 122 5.69 3.57 17.39
N LYS A 123 6.83 4.24 17.29
CA LYS A 123 7.18 5.46 18.03
C LYS A 123 7.03 6.71 17.16
N GLN A 124 7.12 6.52 15.84
CA GLN A 124 6.93 7.56 14.85
C GLN A 124 5.92 7.10 13.81
N LEU A 125 5.10 8.05 13.37
CA LEU A 125 4.05 7.86 12.40
C LEU A 125 4.23 8.90 11.29
N ILE A 126 4.46 8.43 10.06
CA ILE A 126 4.55 9.30 8.88
C ILE A 126 3.29 9.08 8.07
N PHE A 127 2.58 10.15 7.73
CA PHE A 127 1.32 10.07 6.97
C PHE A 127 1.45 10.86 5.66
N GLN A 128 1.42 10.17 4.53
CA GLN A 128 1.43 10.79 3.20
C GLN A 128 0.02 10.79 2.62
N LEU A 129 -0.54 11.99 2.47
CA LEU A 129 -1.74 12.26 1.68
C LEU A 129 -1.26 12.78 0.33
N HIS A 130 -1.48 12.03 -0.74
CA HIS A 130 -1.11 12.47 -2.07
C HIS A 130 -2.33 12.41 -2.99
N PRO A 131 -2.89 13.55 -3.44
CA PRO A 131 -4.12 13.58 -4.24
C PRO A 131 -3.98 13.03 -5.67
N TYR A 132 -2.84 12.42 -6.04
CA TYR A 132 -2.53 12.04 -7.43
C TYR A 132 -1.77 10.71 -7.61
N ILE A 133 -1.57 9.91 -6.54
CA ILE A 133 -0.84 8.65 -6.67
C ILE A 133 -1.83 7.47 -6.72
N HIS A 134 -2.36 7.22 -7.92
CA HIS A 134 -3.07 5.96 -8.23
C HIS A 134 -2.18 4.70 -8.05
N ALA A 135 -0.86 4.85 -7.97
CA ALA A 135 0.07 3.74 -8.13
C ALA A 135 0.21 2.80 -6.91
N ILE A 136 -0.07 3.27 -5.68
CA ILE A 136 0.14 2.42 -4.48
C ILE A 136 -1.00 1.43 -4.27
N VAL A 137 -2.24 1.80 -4.65
CA VAL A 137 -3.40 0.90 -4.52
C VAL A 137 -3.36 -0.22 -5.55
N PHE A 138 -2.87 0.04 -6.76
CA PHE A 138 -2.79 -0.95 -7.85
C PHE A 138 -1.73 -2.05 -7.66
N MET A 139 -0.80 -1.92 -6.70
CA MET A 139 0.14 -3.02 -6.43
C MET A 139 -0.49 -4.16 -5.59
N PHE A 140 -1.64 -3.91 -4.97
CA PHE A 140 -2.35 -4.89 -4.13
C PHE A 140 -3.64 -5.44 -4.77
N GLN A 141 -3.90 -5.13 -6.06
CA GLN A 141 -4.91 -5.80 -6.89
C GLN A 141 -4.21 -6.62 -8.02
#